data_AF-A0A516GSY4-F1
#
_entry.id   AF-A0A516GSY4-F1
#
_cell.length_a   1.000
_cell.length_b   1.000
_cell.length_c   1.000
_cell.angle_alpha   90.00
_cell.angle_beta   90.00
_cell.angle_gamma   90.00
#
_symmetry.space_group_name_H-M   'P 1'
#
loop_
_entity.id
_entity.type
_entity.pdbx_description
1 polymer ?
#
loop_
_entity_poly.entity_id
_entity_poly.type
_entity_poly.pdbx_seq_one_letter_code
_entity_poly.pdbx_strand_id
1 'polypeptide(L)'
;MTLLICSCNEKAEKQKPEEISESNIESKAERNTKLELNTDYSISAELFAKDVLKENLRKQTLDITNLEKPIHAQIFENVGLKKIEAYSNKNYPKNSEPNYYEHFTLFVATYQSEINALKTFELIKMTSKENLVEHQLAQKEFVNRVKALNIGAKPGGMIVQSGRQIFSLVKTCRETPIGGTWNDYEKKFIKYLTKRGDEEFKVLNSHCGMNKYELKTIKASR
;
A
#
# COMPACT_ATOMS: atom_id res chain seq x y z
N MET A 1 -69.02 -58.74 26.86
CA MET A 1 -68.66 -58.54 25.44
C MET A 1 -67.16 -58.32 25.41
N THR A 2 -66.43 -59.33 24.91
CA THR A 2 -65.26 -59.23 23.98
C THR A 2 -64.44 -57.93 24.01
N LEU A 3 -63.11 -57.84 24.05
CA LEU A 3 -61.93 -58.68 23.78
C LEU A 3 -60.77 -57.97 24.57
N LEU A 4 -59.78 -58.63 25.19
CA LEU A 4 -58.51 -59.11 24.59
C LEU A 4 -57.77 -57.99 23.80
N ILE A 5 -56.46 -57.71 23.88
CA ILE A 5 -55.28 -58.09 24.68
C ILE A 5 -54.17 -57.08 24.29
N CYS A 6 -53.12 -56.99 25.12
CA CYS A 6 -51.69 -56.84 24.77
C CYS A 6 -51.25 -55.73 23.78
N SER A 7 -50.21 -54.97 24.07
CA SER A 7 -48.93 -55.44 24.59
C SER A 7 -48.17 -54.34 25.33
N CYS A 8 -47.52 -54.76 26.42
CA CYS A 8 -46.40 -54.07 27.05
C CYS A 8 -45.12 -54.29 26.21
N ASN A 9 -44.21 -53.31 26.26
CA ASN A 9 -42.80 -53.48 26.60
C ASN A 9 -42.25 -52.07 26.91
N GLU A 10 -41.89 -51.75 28.15
CA GLU A 10 -40.51 -51.86 28.71
C GLU A 10 -39.48 -51.09 27.88
N LYS A 11 -38.56 -50.29 28.41
CA LYS A 11 -38.32 -49.61 29.70
C LYS A 11 -37.18 -48.62 29.38
N ALA A 12 -37.24 -47.43 29.98
CA ALA A 12 -36.17 -46.49 30.34
C ALA A 12 -34.97 -46.24 29.39
N GLU A 13 -34.73 -44.97 29.04
CA GLU A 13 -33.41 -44.35 29.26
C GLU A 13 -33.41 -42.79 29.20
N LYS A 14 -32.93 -42.22 30.32
CA LYS A 14 -32.15 -40.98 30.58
C LYS A 14 -32.22 -39.76 29.62
N GLN A 15 -32.46 -38.62 30.27
CA GLN A 15 -32.24 -37.24 29.80
C GLN A 15 -30.78 -36.97 29.39
N LYS A 16 -30.58 -36.20 28.30
CA LYS A 16 -29.73 -34.98 28.24
C LYS A 16 -30.00 -34.19 26.94
N PRO A 17 -29.84 -32.85 26.96
CA PRO A 17 -30.28 -31.94 25.89
C PRO A 17 -29.33 -31.93 24.69
N GLU A 18 -29.90 -31.87 23.48
CA GLU A 18 -29.14 -31.79 22.22
C GLU A 18 -28.43 -30.43 22.08
N GLU A 19 -27.14 -30.54 21.76
CA GLU A 19 -26.21 -29.47 21.46
C GLU A 19 -26.56 -28.77 20.14
N ILE A 20 -26.43 -27.44 20.16
CA ILE A 20 -26.40 -26.57 18.99
C ILE A 20 -25.12 -26.90 18.21
N SER A 21 -25.26 -27.57 17.05
CA SER A 21 -24.13 -27.78 16.14
C SER A 21 -23.91 -26.52 15.30
N GLU A 22 -23.01 -25.64 15.76
CA GLU A 22 -22.44 -24.59 14.91
C GLU A 22 -21.64 -25.26 13.77
N SER A 23 -22.05 -25.01 12.54
CA SER A 23 -21.42 -25.57 11.35
C SER A 23 -20.04 -24.94 11.13
N ASN A 24 -19.00 -25.78 11.22
CA ASN A 24 -17.61 -25.54 10.84
C ASN A 24 -17.45 -25.07 9.37
N ILE A 25 -17.66 -23.78 9.09
CA ILE A 25 -17.35 -23.16 7.78
C ILE A 25 -16.14 -22.21 7.87
N GLU A 26 -15.72 -21.78 9.06
CA GLU A 26 -14.65 -20.78 9.25
C GLU A 26 -13.21 -21.27 8.97
N SER A 27 -12.95 -22.57 8.90
CA SER A 27 -11.56 -23.08 8.93
C SER A 27 -10.81 -23.10 7.58
N LYS A 28 -11.47 -22.83 6.45
CA LYS A 28 -10.80 -22.76 5.12
C LYS A 28 -10.50 -21.34 4.64
N ALA A 29 -11.30 -20.35 5.05
CA ALA A 29 -11.08 -18.96 4.66
C ALA A 29 -9.91 -18.33 5.44
N GLU A 30 -9.80 -18.60 6.75
CA GLU A 30 -8.74 -18.03 7.59
C GLU A 30 -7.35 -18.61 7.35
N ARG A 31 -7.26 -19.85 6.81
CA ARG A 31 -5.96 -20.51 6.58
C ARG A 31 -5.21 -19.92 5.38
N ASN A 32 -5.93 -19.32 4.42
CA ASN A 32 -5.31 -18.69 3.25
C ASN A 32 -4.86 -17.24 3.51
N THR A 33 -5.44 -16.55 4.50
CA THR A 33 -5.11 -15.16 4.83
C THR A 33 -3.83 -15.02 5.66
N LYS A 34 -3.41 -16.10 6.34
CA LYS A 34 -2.26 -16.06 7.28
C LYS A 34 -0.89 -16.21 6.60
N LEU A 35 -0.83 -16.61 5.33
CA LEU A 35 0.43 -17.00 4.68
C LEU A 35 1.14 -15.90 3.89
N GLU A 36 0.51 -14.75 3.58
CA GLU A 36 1.14 -13.69 2.77
C GLU A 36 1.69 -12.49 3.57
N LEU A 37 1.63 -12.55 4.91
CA LEU A 37 1.90 -11.45 5.87
C LEU A 37 3.31 -10.84 5.85
N ASN A 38 4.20 -11.34 4.99
CA ASN A 38 5.59 -10.87 4.90
C ASN A 38 6.13 -10.96 3.47
N THR A 39 5.28 -10.75 2.46
CA THR A 39 5.77 -10.65 1.09
C THR A 39 6.66 -9.41 0.95
N ASP A 40 7.89 -9.62 0.45
CA ASP A 40 8.86 -8.57 0.19
C ASP A 40 8.91 -8.24 -1.31
N TYR A 41 8.48 -7.02 -1.66
CA TYR A 41 8.49 -6.51 -3.03
C TYR A 41 9.70 -5.62 -3.36
N SER A 42 10.76 -5.59 -2.53
CA SER A 42 11.95 -4.78 -2.79
C SER A 42 12.65 -5.15 -4.11
N ILE A 43 12.71 -6.44 -4.46
CA ILE A 43 13.28 -6.89 -5.74
C ILE A 43 12.43 -6.38 -6.92
N SER A 44 11.11 -6.52 -6.84
CA SER A 44 10.18 -6.00 -7.86
C SER A 44 10.36 -4.51 -8.11
N ALA A 45 10.51 -3.72 -7.03
CA ALA A 45 10.74 -2.30 -7.13
C ALA A 45 12.07 -1.95 -7.80
N GLU A 46 13.14 -2.68 -7.47
CA GLU A 46 14.44 -2.48 -8.10
C GLU A 46 14.42 -2.89 -9.58
N LEU A 47 13.72 -3.97 -9.94
CA LEU A 47 13.55 -4.38 -11.33
C LEU A 47 12.78 -3.34 -12.15
N PHE A 48 11.71 -2.78 -11.60
CA PHE A 48 11.00 -1.65 -12.21
C PHE A 48 11.93 -0.45 -12.42
N ALA A 49 12.67 -0.05 -11.38
CA ALA A 49 13.56 1.10 -11.46
C ALA A 49 14.67 0.88 -12.50
N LYS A 50 15.23 -0.34 -12.61
CA LYS A 50 16.21 -0.71 -13.63
C LYS A 50 15.63 -0.66 -15.04
N ASP A 51 14.41 -1.13 -15.24
CA ASP A 51 13.78 -1.11 -16.57
C ASP A 51 13.49 0.34 -17.03
N VAL A 52 13.09 1.21 -16.11
CA VAL A 52 12.80 2.61 -16.39
C VAL A 52 14.07 3.45 -16.58
N LEU A 53 15.04 3.31 -15.69
CA LEU A 53 16.22 4.19 -15.63
C LEU A 53 17.45 3.60 -16.31
N LYS A 54 17.45 2.31 -16.61
CA LYS A 54 18.52 1.56 -17.28
C LYS A 54 19.87 1.82 -16.61
N GLU A 55 20.91 2.13 -17.39
CA GLU A 55 22.25 2.46 -16.91
C GLU A 55 22.32 3.75 -16.09
N ASN A 56 21.27 4.56 -16.09
CA ASN A 56 21.18 5.83 -15.37
C ASN A 56 20.56 5.69 -13.98
N LEU A 57 20.35 4.47 -13.49
CA LEU A 57 19.83 4.24 -12.15
C LEU A 57 20.77 4.78 -11.06
N ARG A 58 20.23 5.61 -10.16
CA ARG A 58 20.78 5.91 -8.84
C ARG A 58 19.81 5.41 -7.78
N LYS A 59 20.32 4.62 -6.83
CA LYS A 59 19.62 4.19 -5.63
C LYS A 59 20.20 4.94 -4.42
N GLN A 60 19.33 5.47 -3.58
CA GLN A 60 19.70 6.13 -2.33
C GLN A 60 18.89 5.52 -1.19
N THR A 61 19.54 5.21 -0.07
CA THR A 61 18.85 4.90 1.18
C THR A 61 18.75 6.19 1.99
N LEU A 62 17.54 6.58 2.38
CA LEU A 62 17.32 7.77 3.19
C LEU A 62 17.47 7.44 4.68
N ASP A 63 18.04 8.36 5.44
CA ASP A 63 18.15 8.25 6.89
C ASP A 63 16.77 8.45 7.53
N ILE A 64 16.21 7.37 8.08
CA ILE A 64 14.88 7.41 8.71
C ILE A 64 14.86 8.18 10.03
N THR A 65 16.01 8.52 10.60
CA THR A 65 16.12 9.38 11.78
C THR A 65 16.11 10.86 11.43
N ASN A 66 16.31 11.20 10.15
CA ASN A 66 16.31 12.57 9.64
C ASN A 66 15.68 12.65 8.24
N LEU A 67 14.34 12.76 8.20
CA LEU A 67 13.56 12.85 6.96
C LEU A 67 13.32 14.30 6.50
N GLU A 68 14.26 15.21 6.75
CA GLU A 68 14.14 16.60 6.31
C GLU A 68 14.20 16.75 4.79
N LYS A 69 14.95 15.89 4.09
CA LYS A 69 15.12 15.95 2.63
C LYS A 69 15.18 14.56 1.97
N PRO A 70 14.38 14.31 0.91
CA PRO A 70 13.29 15.15 0.42
C PRO A 70 12.13 15.19 1.43
N ILE A 71 11.43 16.33 1.54
CA ILE A 71 10.26 16.51 2.44
C ILE A 71 9.22 15.40 2.23
N HIS A 72 9.05 14.94 0.98
CA HIS A 72 8.13 13.86 0.66
C HIS A 72 8.39 12.57 1.44
N ALA A 73 9.61 12.30 1.90
CA ALA A 73 9.90 11.09 2.69
C ALA A 73 9.16 11.07 4.04
N GLN A 74 8.73 12.23 4.55
CA GLN A 74 7.95 12.34 5.80
C GLN A 74 6.57 11.68 5.70
N ILE A 75 6.05 11.45 4.49
CA ILE A 75 4.79 10.69 4.34
C ILE A 75 4.92 9.25 4.84
N PHE A 76 6.13 8.73 4.99
CA PHE A 76 6.36 7.36 5.41
C PHE A 76 6.64 7.22 6.91
N GLU A 77 6.86 8.33 7.61
CA GLU A 77 7.28 8.34 9.01
C GLU A 77 6.19 7.76 9.92
N ASN A 78 6.37 6.54 10.42
CA ASN A 78 5.44 5.93 11.36
C ASN A 78 6.10 4.76 12.07
N VAL A 79 5.44 4.27 13.12
CA VAL A 79 5.88 3.11 13.89
C VAL A 79 6.17 1.92 12.97
N GLY A 80 7.36 1.36 13.15
CA GLY A 80 7.80 0.17 12.42
C GLY A 80 8.41 0.44 11.05
N LEU A 81 8.62 1.69 10.64
CA LEU A 81 9.45 2.02 9.47
C LEU A 81 10.88 1.48 9.68
N LYS A 82 11.44 0.79 8.69
CA LYS A 82 12.79 0.20 8.75
C LYS A 82 13.77 0.85 7.80
N LYS A 83 13.34 1.19 6.59
CA LYS A 83 14.16 1.88 5.59
C LYS A 83 13.28 2.58 4.57
N ILE A 84 13.84 3.60 3.94
CA ILE A 84 13.29 4.19 2.72
C ILE A 84 14.37 4.11 1.65
N GLU A 85 14.07 3.47 0.54
CA GLU A 85 14.91 3.47 -0.66
C GLU A 85 14.27 4.39 -1.70
N ALA A 86 15.07 5.26 -2.30
CA ALA A 86 14.64 6.18 -3.34
C ALA A 86 15.46 5.92 -4.62
N TYR A 87 14.75 5.83 -5.74
CA TYR A 87 15.32 5.58 -7.06
C TYR A 87 15.18 6.84 -7.91
N SER A 88 16.25 7.23 -8.60
CA SER A 88 16.31 8.44 -9.42
C SER A 88 17.29 8.27 -10.57
N ASN A 89 17.28 9.21 -11.52
CA ASN A 89 18.26 9.26 -12.60
C ASN A 89 19.58 9.87 -12.08
N LYS A 90 20.72 9.18 -12.22
CA LYS A 90 22.04 9.66 -11.78
C LYS A 90 22.50 10.94 -12.49
N ASN A 91 21.94 11.24 -13.65
CA ASN A 91 22.22 12.45 -14.44
C ASN A 91 21.23 13.59 -14.13
N TYR A 92 20.33 13.44 -13.14
CA TYR A 92 19.36 14.45 -12.74
C TYR A 92 19.16 14.51 -11.21
N PRO A 93 19.20 15.70 -10.59
CA PRO A 93 19.61 16.97 -11.17
C PRO A 93 21.11 16.96 -11.51
N LYS A 94 21.52 17.72 -12.54
CA LYS A 94 22.89 17.65 -13.09
C LYS A 94 23.98 18.08 -12.10
N ASN A 95 23.65 19.03 -11.22
CA ASN A 95 24.63 19.78 -10.44
C ASN A 95 24.38 19.69 -8.93
N SER A 96 23.54 18.76 -8.47
CA SER A 96 23.23 18.62 -7.04
C SER A 96 22.75 17.22 -6.70
N GLU A 97 22.70 16.91 -5.41
CA GLU A 97 21.95 15.75 -4.93
C GLU A 97 20.44 15.95 -5.12
N PRO A 98 19.67 14.87 -5.33
CA PRO A 98 18.22 14.95 -5.46
C PRO A 98 17.60 15.25 -4.09
N ASN A 99 16.85 16.34 -4.00
CA ASN A 99 16.26 16.81 -2.74
C ASN A 99 14.79 17.23 -2.88
N TYR A 100 14.26 17.30 -4.09
CA TYR A 100 12.85 17.57 -4.37
C TYR A 100 12.14 16.30 -4.83
N TYR A 101 10.83 16.22 -4.59
CA TYR A 101 10.02 15.04 -4.93
C TYR A 101 10.15 14.65 -6.40
N GLU A 102 10.09 15.62 -7.31
CA GLU A 102 10.21 15.43 -8.76
C GLU A 102 11.59 15.00 -9.25
N HIS A 103 12.62 15.02 -8.39
CA HIS A 103 13.94 14.49 -8.73
C HIS A 103 14.00 12.96 -8.68
N PHE A 104 12.98 12.33 -8.09
CA PHE A 104 12.92 10.89 -7.93
C PHE A 104 11.93 10.26 -8.91
N THR A 105 12.05 8.94 -9.05
CA THR A 105 11.21 8.10 -9.90
C THR A 105 10.31 7.23 -9.02
N LEU A 106 10.85 6.69 -7.93
CA LEU A 106 10.14 5.81 -7.01
C LEU A 106 10.73 5.94 -5.60
N PHE A 107 9.86 6.02 -4.60
CA PHE A 107 10.20 5.78 -3.19
C PHE A 107 9.63 4.44 -2.74
N VAL A 108 10.37 3.74 -1.90
CA VAL A 108 10.01 2.45 -1.31
C VAL A 108 10.25 2.50 0.19
N ALA A 109 9.19 2.67 0.97
CA ALA A 109 9.23 2.56 2.41
C ALA A 109 8.98 1.12 2.83
N THR A 110 9.90 0.53 3.56
CA THR A 110 9.79 -0.84 4.08
C THR A 110 9.52 -0.81 5.58
N TYR A 111 8.49 -1.53 6.01
CA TYR A 111 8.09 -1.63 7.41
C TYR A 111 8.46 -3.01 7.99
N GLN A 112 8.45 -3.09 9.32
CA GLN A 112 8.70 -4.32 10.07
C GLN A 112 7.69 -5.42 9.75
N SER A 113 6.45 -5.05 9.43
CA SER A 113 5.35 -5.96 9.13
C SER A 113 4.39 -5.32 8.14
N GLU A 114 3.61 -6.15 7.45
CA GLU A 114 2.52 -5.71 6.60
C GLU A 114 1.47 -4.90 7.37
N ILE A 115 1.17 -5.27 8.62
CA ILE A 115 0.23 -4.51 9.47
C ILE A 115 0.71 -3.07 9.66
N ASN A 116 2.01 -2.84 9.88
CA ASN A 116 2.56 -1.49 10.03
C ASN A 116 2.49 -0.70 8.71
N ALA A 117 2.75 -1.36 7.58
CA ALA A 117 2.58 -0.76 6.26
C ALA A 117 1.12 -0.38 6.00
N LEU A 118 0.17 -1.28 6.29
CA LEU A 118 -1.27 -1.04 6.10
C LEU A 118 -1.79 0.11 6.96
N LYS A 119 -1.44 0.14 8.25
CA LYS A 119 -1.78 1.26 9.15
C LYS A 119 -1.23 2.58 8.63
N THR A 120 0.00 2.57 8.12
CA THR A 120 0.63 3.78 7.60
C THR A 120 0.01 4.22 6.27
N PHE A 121 -0.37 3.28 5.41
CA PHE A 121 -1.10 3.60 4.18
C PHE A 121 -2.47 4.22 4.45
N GLU A 122 -3.22 3.70 5.43
CA GLU A 122 -4.49 4.31 5.85
C GLU A 122 -4.29 5.70 6.47
N LEU A 123 -3.20 5.93 7.23
CA LEU A 123 -2.84 7.26 7.71
C LEU A 123 -2.51 8.23 6.56
N ILE A 124 -1.75 7.79 5.55
CA ILE A 124 -1.47 8.57 4.34
C ILE A 124 -2.77 8.93 3.62
N LYS A 125 -3.66 7.94 3.44
CA LYS A 125 -4.97 8.14 2.82
C LYS A 125 -5.83 9.14 3.56
N MET A 126 -5.88 9.07 4.90
CA MET A 126 -6.60 10.03 5.73
C MET A 126 -6.02 11.44 5.54
N THR A 127 -4.71 11.60 5.75
CA THR A 127 -4.04 12.90 5.65
C THR A 127 -4.02 13.51 4.25
N SER A 128 -4.14 12.70 3.20
CA SER A 128 -4.21 13.17 1.81
C SER A 128 -5.48 13.97 1.47
N LYS A 129 -6.53 13.89 2.29
CA LYS A 129 -7.80 14.57 2.08
C LYS A 129 -7.85 15.96 2.71
N GLU A 130 -6.98 16.19 3.68
CA GLU A 130 -6.96 17.35 4.58
C GLU A 130 -6.37 18.60 3.93
N ASN A 131 -6.76 19.78 4.41
CA ASN A 131 -6.22 21.07 3.96
C ASN A 131 -5.40 21.75 5.06
N LEU A 132 -4.22 22.27 4.72
CA LEU A 132 -3.29 22.87 5.69
C LEU A 132 -3.88 24.04 6.49
N VAL A 133 -4.81 24.78 5.89
CA VAL A 133 -5.44 25.96 6.53
C VAL A 133 -6.29 25.57 7.74
N GLU A 134 -6.82 24.36 7.77
CA GLU A 134 -7.79 23.90 8.78
C GLU A 134 -7.13 23.30 10.03
N HIS A 135 -5.80 23.06 10.00
CA HIS A 135 -5.11 22.21 10.98
C HIS A 135 -3.99 22.91 11.77
N GLN A 136 -4.11 24.23 11.99
CA GLN A 136 -3.09 25.01 12.72
C GLN A 136 -2.86 24.54 14.18
N LEU A 137 -3.80 23.80 14.77
CA LEU A 137 -3.71 23.23 16.12
C LEU A 137 -3.39 21.71 16.15
N ALA A 138 -3.17 21.08 15.00
CA ALA A 138 -2.89 19.65 14.92
C ALA A 138 -1.46 19.31 15.38
N GLN A 139 -1.24 18.04 15.72
CA GLN A 139 0.10 17.54 16.09
C GLN A 139 1.11 17.79 14.95
N LYS A 140 2.36 18.14 15.32
CA LYS A 140 3.43 18.52 14.38
C LYS A 140 3.64 17.48 13.26
N GLU A 141 3.63 16.19 13.61
CA GLU A 141 3.81 15.08 12.65
C GLU A 141 2.67 15.00 11.63
N PHE A 142 1.44 15.23 12.07
CA PHE A 142 0.27 15.28 11.20
C PHE A 142 0.40 16.43 10.20
N VAL A 143 0.73 17.64 10.69
CA VAL A 143 0.92 18.82 9.84
C VAL A 143 2.05 18.59 8.82
N ASN A 144 3.16 18.01 9.26
CA ASN A 144 4.29 17.69 8.38
C ASN A 144 3.89 16.70 7.28
N ARG A 145 3.10 15.66 7.61
CA ARG A 145 2.59 14.71 6.62
C ARG A 145 1.66 15.37 5.61
N VAL A 146 0.73 16.21 6.06
CA VAL A 146 -0.16 16.96 5.14
C VAL A 146 0.68 17.86 4.22
N LYS A 147 1.72 18.54 4.74
CA LYS A 147 2.65 19.32 3.91
C LYS A 147 3.39 18.45 2.90
N ALA A 148 3.89 17.29 3.30
CA ALA A 148 4.64 16.38 2.44
C ALA A 148 3.77 15.69 1.37
N LEU A 149 2.47 15.53 1.63
CA LEU A 149 1.47 15.06 0.65
C LEU A 149 0.98 16.19 -0.26
N ASN A 150 1.09 17.44 0.16
CA ASN A 150 0.86 18.58 -0.72
C ASN A 150 2.06 18.78 -1.65
N ILE A 151 2.08 17.99 -2.72
CA ILE A 151 3.10 18.01 -3.76
C ILE A 151 3.04 19.27 -4.67
N GLY A 152 2.10 20.19 -4.39
CA GLY A 152 1.88 21.43 -5.14
C GLY A 152 1.24 21.21 -6.52
N ALA A 153 1.02 22.30 -7.26
CA ALA A 153 0.35 22.25 -8.56
C ALA A 153 1.18 21.60 -9.69
N LYS A 154 2.40 21.14 -9.42
CA LYS A 154 3.28 20.58 -10.45
C LYS A 154 3.23 19.06 -10.35
N PRO A 155 4.11 18.35 -9.62
CA PRO A 155 4.16 16.90 -9.69
C PRO A 155 2.85 16.24 -9.24
N GLY A 156 2.52 15.11 -9.87
CA GLY A 156 1.52 14.15 -9.41
C GLY A 156 2.20 12.93 -8.79
N GLY A 157 1.44 11.87 -8.54
CA GLY A 157 2.04 10.62 -8.09
C GLY A 157 1.03 9.51 -7.88
N MET A 158 1.54 8.30 -7.67
CA MET A 158 0.74 7.15 -7.27
C MET A 158 1.35 6.50 -6.04
N ILE A 159 0.57 6.41 -4.96
CA ILE A 159 0.96 5.76 -3.71
C ILE A 159 0.16 4.47 -3.56
N VAL A 160 0.83 3.36 -3.30
CA VAL A 160 0.22 2.03 -3.15
C VAL A 160 0.94 1.23 -2.08
N GLN A 161 0.22 0.40 -1.34
CA GLN A 161 0.78 -0.55 -0.39
C GLN A 161 0.74 -1.96 -0.98
N SER A 162 1.81 -2.74 -0.79
CA SER A 162 1.84 -4.17 -1.10
C SER A 162 2.80 -4.88 -0.15
N GLY A 163 2.33 -5.92 0.53
CA GLY A 163 3.09 -6.61 1.57
C GLY A 163 3.57 -5.64 2.66
N ARG A 164 4.84 -5.71 3.04
CA ARG A 164 5.42 -4.81 4.05
C ARG A 164 5.92 -3.46 3.49
N GLN A 165 5.61 -3.15 2.23
CA GLN A 165 6.08 -1.95 1.56
C GLN A 165 4.96 -0.96 1.21
N ILE A 166 5.29 0.32 1.29
CA ILE A 166 4.54 1.41 0.64
C ILE A 166 5.42 2.00 -0.45
N PHE A 167 4.85 2.16 -1.63
CA PHE A 167 5.48 2.70 -2.81
C PHE A 167 4.92 4.08 -3.10
N SER A 168 5.76 5.05 -3.45
CA SER A 168 5.34 6.33 -4.04
C SER A 168 6.01 6.49 -5.39
N LEU A 169 5.24 6.24 -6.45
CA LEU A 169 5.64 6.47 -7.83
C LEU A 169 5.52 7.95 -8.14
N VAL A 170 6.61 8.55 -8.60
CA VAL A 170 6.64 9.99 -8.89
C VAL A 170 6.16 10.25 -10.30
N LYS A 171 5.23 11.20 -10.43
CA LYS A 171 4.76 11.70 -11.72
C LYS A 171 5.18 13.16 -11.88
N THR A 172 6.00 13.42 -12.90
CA THR A 172 6.37 14.80 -13.26
C THR A 172 5.38 15.31 -14.32
N CYS A 173 5.26 16.64 -14.52
CA CYS A 173 4.42 17.18 -15.61
C CYS A 173 5.18 17.35 -16.91
N ARG A 174 6.24 16.58 -17.04
CA ARG A 174 7.02 16.44 -18.26
C ARG A 174 6.66 15.11 -18.90
N GLU A 175 7.44 14.74 -19.89
CA GLU A 175 7.35 13.44 -20.56
C GLU A 175 7.53 12.28 -19.57
N THR A 176 6.89 11.16 -19.89
CA THR A 176 7.04 9.93 -19.12
C THR A 176 8.44 9.34 -19.31
N PRO A 177 9.04 8.73 -18.28
CA PRO A 177 10.39 8.16 -18.38
C PRO A 177 10.59 7.06 -19.45
N ILE A 178 9.50 6.44 -19.93
CA ILE A 178 9.53 5.31 -20.85
C ILE A 178 8.86 5.60 -22.20
N GLY A 179 8.44 6.85 -22.47
CA GLY A 179 7.52 7.18 -23.56
C GLY A 179 6.07 6.73 -23.27
N GLY A 180 5.10 7.13 -24.12
CA GLY A 180 3.68 6.83 -23.91
C GLY A 180 2.98 7.73 -22.87
N THR A 181 1.90 7.23 -22.25
CA THR A 181 1.10 8.01 -21.30
C THR A 181 1.45 7.71 -19.84
N TRP A 182 1.09 8.61 -18.92
CA TRP A 182 1.26 8.36 -17.48
C TRP A 182 0.48 7.13 -16.99
N ASN A 183 -0.65 6.82 -17.62
CA ASN A 183 -1.43 5.62 -17.31
C ASN A 183 -0.65 4.34 -17.68
N ASP A 184 0.08 4.35 -18.80
CA ASP A 184 0.91 3.21 -19.20
C ASP A 184 2.06 3.00 -18.20
N TYR A 185 2.65 4.10 -17.72
CA TYR A 185 3.70 4.08 -16.70
C TYR A 185 3.19 3.54 -15.35
N GLU A 186 2.02 3.98 -14.88
CA GLU A 186 1.38 3.48 -13.66
C GLU A 186 1.04 1.98 -13.78
N LYS A 187 0.45 1.55 -14.91
CA LYS A 187 0.16 0.13 -15.18
C LYS A 187 1.42 -0.71 -15.24
N LYS A 188 2.49 -0.19 -15.85
CA LYS A 188 3.79 -0.86 -15.88
C LYS A 188 4.31 -1.09 -14.47
N PHE A 189 4.23 -0.09 -13.59
CA PHE A 189 4.62 -0.26 -12.19
C PHE A 189 3.78 -1.32 -11.47
N ILE A 190 2.45 -1.29 -11.62
CA ILE A 190 1.55 -2.30 -11.03
C ILE A 190 1.90 -3.72 -11.50
N LYS A 191 2.29 -3.89 -12.77
CA LYS A 191 2.72 -5.20 -13.31
C LYS A 191 3.91 -5.79 -12.56
N TYR A 192 4.83 -4.98 -12.04
CA TYR A 192 5.95 -5.46 -11.21
C TYR A 192 5.51 -5.90 -9.80
N LEU A 193 4.39 -5.39 -9.31
CA LEU A 193 3.82 -5.76 -8.01
C LEU A 193 2.82 -6.93 -8.10
N THR A 194 2.34 -7.24 -9.30
CA THR A 194 1.32 -8.26 -9.55
C THR A 194 1.92 -9.67 -9.47
N LYS A 195 1.37 -10.56 -8.62
CA LYS A 195 1.71 -11.99 -8.63
C LYS A 195 0.77 -12.81 -9.53
N ARG A 196 -0.52 -12.44 -9.56
CA ARG A 196 -1.63 -13.08 -10.29
C ARG A 196 -2.33 -12.04 -11.17
N GLY A 197 -2.69 -12.44 -12.39
CA GLY A 197 -3.13 -11.49 -13.43
C GLY A 197 -4.46 -10.78 -13.17
N ASP A 198 -5.21 -11.15 -12.13
CA ASP A 198 -6.52 -10.65 -11.76
C ASP A 198 -6.52 -9.79 -10.48
N GLU A 199 -5.34 -9.50 -9.92
CA GLU A 199 -5.21 -8.68 -8.71
C GLU A 199 -5.74 -7.25 -8.89
N GLU A 200 -6.27 -6.69 -7.81
CA GLU A 200 -6.74 -5.30 -7.74
C GLU A 200 -5.95 -4.52 -6.70
N PHE A 201 -5.47 -3.35 -7.09
CA PHE A 201 -4.66 -2.47 -6.27
C PHE A 201 -5.44 -1.21 -5.92
N LYS A 202 -5.60 -0.94 -4.62
CA LYS A 202 -6.07 0.36 -4.14
C LYS A 202 -4.90 1.33 -4.14
N VAL A 203 -5.04 2.42 -4.87
CA VAL A 203 -3.98 3.42 -5.03
C VAL A 203 -4.51 4.81 -4.67
N LEU A 204 -3.65 5.63 -4.08
CA LEU A 204 -3.85 7.07 -4.01
C LEU A 204 -3.18 7.66 -5.25
N ASN A 205 -3.93 8.27 -6.14
CA ASN A 205 -3.41 8.83 -7.39
C ASN A 205 -3.64 10.34 -7.43
N SER A 206 -2.62 11.10 -7.83
CA SER A 206 -2.71 12.53 -8.08
C SER A 206 -2.21 12.82 -9.49
N HIS A 207 -3.00 13.58 -10.26
CA HIS A 207 -2.55 14.08 -11.56
C HIS A 207 -1.77 15.38 -11.40
N CYS A 208 -0.99 15.71 -12.43
CA CYS A 208 -0.38 17.01 -12.55
C CYS A 208 -1.41 18.14 -12.40
N GLY A 209 -1.09 19.18 -11.64
CA GLY A 209 -2.03 20.27 -11.36
C GLY A 209 -3.01 20.00 -10.22
N MET A 210 -3.06 18.77 -9.69
CA MET A 210 -3.95 18.45 -8.57
C MET A 210 -3.22 18.62 -7.24
N ASN A 211 -3.85 19.36 -6.33
CA ASN A 211 -3.33 19.58 -4.98
C ASN A 211 -3.68 18.44 -4.00
N LYS A 212 -4.35 17.36 -4.47
CA LYS A 212 -4.86 16.27 -3.63
C LYS A 212 -4.74 14.93 -4.34
N TYR A 213 -4.67 13.86 -3.56
CA TYR A 213 -4.77 12.49 -4.06
C TYR A 213 -6.21 11.99 -4.03
N GLU A 214 -6.57 11.21 -5.03
CA GLU A 214 -7.84 10.50 -5.13
C GLU A 214 -7.63 9.00 -4.95
N LEU A 215 -8.56 8.34 -4.27
CA LEU A 215 -8.55 6.89 -4.17
C LEU A 215 -9.05 6.28 -5.48
N LYS A 216 -8.25 5.42 -6.09
CA LYS A 216 -8.61 4.65 -7.30
C LYS A 216 -8.33 3.17 -7.10
N THR A 217 -9.02 2.33 -7.86
CA THR A 217 -8.71 0.91 -7.97
C THR A 217 -8.12 0.67 -9.35
N ILE A 218 -6.94 0.04 -9.41
CA ILE A 218 -6.30 -0.39 -10.65
C ILE A 218 -6.32 -1.91 -10.69
N LYS A 219 -6.89 -2.46 -11.75
CA LYS A 219 -6.85 -3.90 -12.01
C LYS A 219 -5.56 -4.24 -12.74
N ALA A 220 -4.86 -5.26 -12.27
CA ALA A 220 -3.73 -5.80 -13.00
C ALA A 220 -4.19 -6.31 -14.37
N SER A 221 -3.38 -6.05 -15.40
CA SER A 221 -3.57 -6.62 -16.74
C SER A 221 -2.27 -7.28 -17.15
N ARG A 222 -2.31 -8.56 -17.54
CA ARG A 222 -1.13 -9.27 -18.04
C ARG A 222 -0.69 -8.76 -19.40
#